data_AF-A0A1Y3SPV9-F1
#
_entry.id   AF-A0A1Y3SPV9-F1
#
_cell.length_a   1.000
_cell.length_b   1.000
_cell.length_c   1.000
_cell.angle_alpha   90.00
_cell.angle_beta   90.00
_cell.angle_gamma   90.00
#
_symmetry.space_group_name_H-M   'P 1'
#
loop_
_entity.id
_entity.type
_entity.pdbx_description
1 polymer ?
#
loop_
_entity_poly.entity_id
_entity_poly.type
_entity_poly.pdbx_seq_one_letter_code
_entity_poly.pdbx_strand_id
1 'polypeptide(L)'
;MDNPSLAGYHEAHGGVCAVYELDKKKFGSFVASLRREKGLTQKELAQRLYLSDKAVSKWETGVSIPDTALLMPLAQELGVTVTELLSCQRMEQQTMEPEEVESVVKTAITYAQQQPQRAYQEAGRWPVIYVLSLVLAGLGGLANVQMGPMVESLTVPVLLGGIFGVCFIFAAHLQLPGYYDHNRIGGVVDGPLRLHLPGVAFNNRNWPYILRVGRVWACYVLAVWPWVYALGQWLQPLVWQDVAEYVALVALLGGLFVPLYVTAKRHE
;
A
#
# COMPACT_ATOMS: atom_id res chain seq x y z
N MET A 1 63.09 7.86 3.05
CA MET A 1 62.81 6.41 2.95
C MET A 1 61.33 6.30 2.69
N ASP A 2 61.04 6.34 1.39
CA ASP A 2 59.72 6.40 0.81
C ASP A 2 59.02 5.04 0.92
N ASN A 3 57.77 5.06 1.37
CA ASN A 3 56.91 3.89 1.42
C ASN A 3 56.11 3.82 0.10
N PRO A 4 56.31 2.81 -0.76
CA PRO A 4 55.86 2.82 -2.16
C PRO A 4 54.45 2.22 -2.37
N SER A 5 53.47 2.47 -1.49
CA SER A 5 52.13 1.83 -1.60
C SER A 5 50.96 2.73 -2.00
N LEU A 6 51.19 4.02 -2.30
CA LEU A 6 50.11 4.95 -2.73
C LEU A 6 50.11 5.28 -4.23
N ALA A 7 51.03 4.71 -5.01
CA ALA A 7 51.12 4.94 -6.46
C ALA A 7 50.04 4.21 -7.30
N GLY A 8 49.16 3.43 -6.68
CA GLY A 8 48.18 2.58 -7.37
C GLY A 8 46.76 3.14 -7.51
N TYR A 9 46.45 4.31 -6.97
CA TYR A 9 45.07 4.87 -7.01
C TYR A 9 44.81 5.85 -8.16
N HIS A 10 45.81 6.19 -8.97
CA HIS A 10 45.69 7.25 -9.98
C HIS A 10 45.29 6.78 -11.40
N GLU A 11 45.10 5.48 -11.66
CA GLU A 11 44.96 5.00 -13.05
C GLU A 11 43.75 4.09 -13.37
N ALA A 12 42.77 3.91 -12.47
CA ALA A 12 41.66 2.97 -12.72
C ALA A 12 40.23 3.57 -12.78
N HIS A 13 40.08 4.90 -12.90
CA HIS A 13 38.77 5.54 -13.13
C HIS A 13 38.84 6.64 -14.20
N GLY A 14 39.37 6.30 -15.38
CA GLY A 14 39.24 7.11 -16.59
C GLY A 14 37.83 7.03 -17.17
N GLY A 15 36.86 7.75 -16.58
CA GLY A 15 35.56 7.91 -17.23
C GLY A 15 34.40 8.57 -16.47
N VAL A 16 34.46 8.81 -15.15
CA VAL A 16 33.23 9.22 -14.39
C VAL A 16 33.39 10.40 -13.42
N CYS A 17 34.57 10.98 -13.20
CA CYS A 17 34.74 12.11 -12.26
C CYS A 17 35.28 13.39 -12.89
N ALA A 18 34.72 13.81 -14.02
CA ALA A 18 34.88 15.17 -14.51
C ALA A 18 33.65 16.02 -14.11
N VAL A 19 33.76 16.68 -12.95
CA VAL A 19 33.27 18.06 -12.71
C VAL A 19 31.74 18.29 -12.76
N TYR A 20 31.03 18.04 -11.64
CA TYR A 20 29.78 18.77 -11.30
C TYR A 20 30.10 20.10 -10.61
N GLU A 21 31.06 20.86 -11.13
CA GLU A 21 31.42 22.17 -10.57
C GLU A 21 30.61 23.25 -11.28
N LEU A 22 29.67 23.87 -10.54
CA LEU A 22 28.87 24.99 -11.05
C LEU A 22 29.79 26.19 -11.29
N ASP A 23 29.93 26.60 -12.56
CA ASP A 23 30.67 27.80 -12.92
C ASP A 23 29.93 29.04 -12.40
N LYS A 24 30.42 29.59 -11.28
CA LYS A 24 29.86 30.75 -10.58
C LYS A 24 29.70 31.97 -11.49
N LYS A 25 30.60 32.17 -12.45
CA LYS A 25 30.54 33.31 -13.37
C LYS A 25 29.42 33.12 -14.39
N LYS A 26 29.29 31.91 -14.95
CA LYS A 26 28.18 31.58 -15.85
C LYS A 26 26.85 31.71 -15.13
N PHE A 27 26.74 31.16 -13.91
CA PHE A 27 25.56 31.29 -13.07
C PHE A 27 25.19 32.76 -12.81
N GLY A 28 26.15 33.56 -12.36
CA GLY A 28 25.93 34.99 -12.11
C GLY A 28 25.49 35.75 -13.36
N SER A 29 26.12 35.47 -14.50
CA SER A 29 25.76 36.10 -15.78
C SER A 29 24.35 35.74 -16.25
N PHE A 30 23.92 34.49 -16.01
CA PHE A 30 22.60 33.98 -16.36
C PHE A 30 21.51 34.56 -15.44
N VAL A 31 21.76 34.63 -14.13
CA VAL A 31 20.87 35.34 -13.19
C VAL A 31 20.71 36.81 -13.59
N ALA A 32 21.81 37.47 -13.95
CA ALA A 32 21.79 38.87 -14.35
C ALA A 32 21.06 39.09 -15.69
N SER A 33 21.13 38.16 -16.65
CA SER A 33 20.38 38.27 -17.91
C SER A 33 18.89 38.09 -17.67
N LEU A 34 18.47 37.06 -16.93
CA LEU A 34 17.07 36.81 -16.58
C LEU A 34 16.45 37.97 -15.79
N ARG A 35 17.19 38.55 -14.83
CA ARG A 35 16.74 39.73 -14.07
C ARG A 35 16.47 40.91 -15.01
N ARG A 36 17.40 41.18 -15.93
CA ARG A 36 17.27 42.30 -16.89
C ARG A 36 16.13 42.08 -17.87
N GLU A 37 15.89 40.85 -18.30
CA GLU A 37 14.75 40.50 -19.15
C GLU A 37 13.41 40.81 -18.48
N LYS A 38 13.31 40.61 -17.17
CA LYS A 38 12.14 41.01 -16.37
C LYS A 38 12.09 42.50 -16.02
N GLY A 39 13.05 43.30 -16.47
CA GLY A 39 13.11 44.73 -16.19
C GLY A 39 13.35 45.09 -14.72
N LEU A 40 13.83 44.13 -13.91
CA LEU A 40 14.00 44.33 -12.47
C LEU A 40 15.36 44.93 -12.15
N THR A 41 15.45 45.78 -11.13
CA THR A 41 16.73 46.18 -10.53
C THR A 41 17.27 45.11 -9.55
N GLN A 42 18.57 45.13 -9.22
CA GLN A 42 19.13 44.21 -8.21
C GLN A 42 18.42 44.35 -6.85
N LYS A 43 18.06 45.59 -6.49
CA LYS A 43 17.33 45.90 -5.27
C LYS A 43 15.91 45.31 -5.29
N GLU A 44 15.22 45.42 -6.42
CA GLU A 44 13.86 44.84 -6.57
C GLU A 44 13.88 43.32 -6.49
N LEU A 45 14.82 42.65 -7.17
CA LEU A 45 14.96 41.19 -7.08
C LEU A 45 15.28 40.76 -5.64
N ALA A 46 16.17 41.48 -4.96
CA ALA A 46 16.50 41.21 -3.56
C ALA A 46 15.29 41.39 -2.63
N GLN A 47 14.49 42.43 -2.84
CA GLN A 47 13.26 42.68 -2.08
C GLN A 47 12.23 41.57 -2.24
N ARG A 48 12.04 41.07 -3.47
CA ARG A 48 11.11 39.96 -3.74
C ARG A 48 11.55 38.64 -3.08
N LEU A 49 12.86 38.45 -2.93
CA LEU A 49 13.44 37.29 -2.26
C LEU A 49 13.67 37.49 -0.75
N TYR A 50 13.28 38.64 -0.19
CA TYR A 50 13.51 39.03 1.21
C TYR A 50 14.99 39.02 1.62
N LEU A 51 15.87 39.50 0.73
CA LEU A 51 17.32 39.54 0.92
C LEU A 51 17.88 40.96 0.75
N SER A 52 19.17 41.12 1.07
CA SER A 52 19.90 42.34 0.77
C SER A 52 20.27 42.42 -0.72
N ASP A 53 20.27 43.63 -1.28
CA ASP A 53 20.77 43.93 -2.63
C ASP A 53 22.22 43.43 -2.85
N LYS A 54 23.06 43.50 -1.81
CA LYS A 54 24.42 42.96 -1.80
C LYS A 54 24.48 41.46 -2.07
N ALA A 55 23.46 40.68 -1.66
CA ALA A 55 23.43 39.25 -1.92
C ALA A 55 23.30 38.98 -3.43
N VAL A 56 22.34 39.62 -4.09
CA VAL A 56 22.13 39.54 -5.54
C VAL A 56 23.36 40.02 -6.31
N SER A 57 23.97 41.14 -5.88
CA SER A 57 25.21 41.64 -6.47
C SER A 57 26.37 40.63 -6.42
N LYS A 58 26.54 39.92 -5.29
CA LYS A 58 27.54 38.86 -5.15
C LYS A 58 27.26 37.65 -6.04
N TRP A 59 25.99 37.32 -6.27
CA TRP A 59 25.61 36.24 -7.19
C TRP A 59 25.93 36.62 -8.63
N GLU A 60 25.49 37.81 -9.08
CA GLU A 60 25.68 38.27 -10.45
C GLU A 60 27.16 38.47 -10.82
N THR A 61 28.02 38.75 -9.83
CA THR A 61 29.47 38.88 -10.00
C THR A 61 30.24 37.57 -9.82
N GLY A 62 29.56 36.47 -9.49
CA GLY A 62 30.18 35.15 -9.27
C GLY A 62 30.99 35.03 -7.98
N VAL A 63 30.84 35.98 -7.05
CA VAL A 63 31.50 35.98 -5.73
C VAL A 63 30.92 34.89 -4.83
N SER A 64 29.61 34.64 -4.91
CA SER A 64 28.93 33.57 -4.18
C SER A 64 27.78 33.00 -5.00
N ILE A 65 27.23 31.87 -4.57
CA ILE A 65 26.00 31.26 -5.11
C ILE A 65 24.91 31.41 -4.04
N PRO A 66 23.61 31.53 -4.40
CA PRO A 66 22.51 31.38 -3.44
C PRO A 66 22.58 30.05 -2.70
N ASP A 67 22.08 30.04 -1.46
CA ASP A 67 21.85 28.79 -0.74
C ASP A 67 20.84 27.91 -1.50
N THR A 68 20.93 26.61 -1.32
CA THR A 68 20.01 25.59 -1.84
C THR A 68 18.54 25.94 -1.62
N ALA A 69 18.20 26.46 -0.44
CA ALA A 69 16.84 26.91 -0.09
C ALA A 69 16.35 28.09 -0.95
N LEU A 70 17.26 28.91 -1.49
CA LEU A 70 16.96 30.08 -2.31
C LEU A 70 16.88 29.76 -3.81
N LEU A 71 17.31 28.57 -4.24
CA LEU A 71 17.30 28.18 -5.66
C LEU A 71 15.88 28.13 -6.23
N MET A 72 14.93 27.55 -5.49
CA MET A 72 13.54 27.44 -5.94
C MET A 72 12.83 28.80 -5.98
N PRO A 73 12.87 29.64 -4.93
CA PRO A 73 12.34 31.01 -4.97
C PRO A 73 12.98 31.87 -6.07
N LEU A 74 14.30 31.80 -6.25
CA LEU A 74 15.00 32.56 -7.30
C LEU A 74 14.56 32.12 -8.69
N ALA A 75 14.42 30.82 -8.92
CA ALA A 75 13.94 30.27 -10.20
C ALA A 75 12.51 30.75 -10.52
N GLN A 76 11.61 30.73 -9.54
CA GLN A 76 10.24 31.24 -9.67
C GLN A 76 10.23 32.74 -10.00
N GLU A 77 10.98 33.56 -9.26
CA GLU A 77 11.08 35.01 -9.50
C GLU A 77 11.70 35.33 -10.86
N LEU A 78 12.58 34.48 -11.38
CA LEU A 78 13.20 34.64 -12.71
C LEU A 78 12.42 33.94 -13.84
N GLY A 79 11.38 33.17 -13.52
CA GLY A 79 10.53 32.50 -14.52
C GLY A 79 11.21 31.34 -15.24
N VAL A 80 12.11 30.66 -14.56
CA VAL A 80 12.83 29.48 -15.07
C VAL A 80 12.70 28.33 -14.08
N THR A 81 13.03 27.12 -14.51
CA THR A 81 13.16 25.95 -13.63
C THR A 81 14.48 25.99 -12.86
N VAL A 82 14.55 25.30 -11.72
CA VAL A 82 15.81 25.16 -10.96
C VAL A 82 16.90 24.49 -11.80
N THR A 83 16.51 23.55 -12.67
CA THR A 83 17.41 22.86 -13.60
C THR A 83 18.02 23.82 -14.62
N GLU A 84 17.24 24.74 -15.19
CA GLU A 84 17.75 25.77 -16.11
C GLU A 84 18.66 26.76 -15.37
N LEU A 85 18.29 27.14 -14.14
CA LEU A 85 19.07 28.04 -13.30
C LEU A 85 20.47 27.46 -12.99
N LEU A 86 20.55 26.17 -12.65
CA LEU A 86 21.81 25.48 -12.38
C LEU A 86 22.58 25.13 -13.67
N SER A 87 21.89 24.86 -14.77
CA SER A 87 22.53 24.61 -16.06
C SER A 87 23.00 25.88 -16.76
N CYS A 88 22.64 27.06 -16.22
CA CYS A 88 22.96 28.39 -16.74
C CYS A 88 22.50 28.61 -18.20
N GLN A 89 21.46 27.89 -18.62
CA GLN A 89 20.92 27.89 -19.98
C GLN A 89 19.41 27.69 -19.92
N ARG A 90 18.68 28.37 -20.80
CA ARG A 90 17.27 28.03 -21.03
C ARG A 90 17.21 26.69 -21.72
N MET A 91 16.42 25.80 -21.16
CA MET A 91 16.08 24.55 -21.80
C MET A 91 14.80 24.82 -22.56
N GLU A 92 14.72 24.35 -23.81
CA GLU A 92 13.48 24.42 -24.55
C GLU A 92 12.42 23.68 -23.72
N GLN A 93 11.46 24.43 -23.17
CA GLN A 93 10.28 23.84 -22.57
C GLN A 93 9.60 23.08 -23.71
N GLN A 94 9.76 21.75 -23.71
CA GLN A 94 8.92 20.90 -24.53
C GLN A 94 7.49 21.22 -24.13
N THR A 95 6.81 21.94 -25.02
CA THR A 95 5.38 22.20 -24.90
C THR A 95 4.76 20.84 -25.06
N MET A 96 4.40 20.21 -23.93
CA MET A 96 3.81 18.89 -23.94
C MET A 96 2.54 18.96 -24.79
N GLU A 97 2.49 18.15 -25.84
CA GLU A 97 1.30 18.01 -26.67
C GLU A 97 0.11 17.62 -25.77
N PRO A 98 -1.12 18.05 -26.08
CA PRO A 98 -2.31 17.81 -25.25
C PRO A 98 -2.49 16.33 -24.89
N GLU A 99 -2.09 15.42 -25.78
CA GLU A 99 -2.12 13.96 -25.57
C GLU A 99 -1.15 13.50 -24.48
N GLU A 100 0.02 14.13 -24.35
CA GLU A 100 1.02 13.79 -23.35
C GLU A 100 0.59 14.29 -21.97
N VAL A 101 0.01 15.50 -21.89
CA VAL A 101 -0.64 16.00 -20.67
C VAL A 101 -1.80 15.09 -20.24
N GLU A 102 -2.64 14.65 -21.17
CA GLU A 102 -3.71 13.69 -20.88
C GLU A 102 -3.14 12.36 -20.38
N SER A 103 -2.05 11.88 -20.95
CA SER A 103 -1.38 10.65 -20.51
C SER A 103 -0.78 10.78 -19.11
N VAL A 104 -0.22 11.94 -18.76
CA VAL A 104 0.36 12.21 -17.43
C VAL A 104 -0.74 12.38 -16.39
N VAL A 105 -1.82 13.09 -16.73
CA VAL A 105 -3.01 13.22 -15.89
C VAL A 105 -3.67 11.85 -15.69
N LYS A 106 -3.81 11.06 -16.75
CA LYS A 106 -4.33 9.69 -16.69
C LYS A 106 -3.42 8.79 -15.85
N THR A 107 -2.10 8.93 -15.96
CA THR A 107 -1.13 8.19 -15.13
C THR A 107 -1.23 8.61 -13.67
N ALA A 108 -1.34 9.91 -13.37
CA ALA A 108 -1.50 10.43 -12.02
C ALA A 108 -2.85 10.02 -11.39
N ILE A 109 -3.94 10.07 -12.16
CA ILE A 109 -5.26 9.59 -11.72
C ILE A 109 -5.24 8.07 -11.50
N THR A 110 -4.61 7.30 -12.41
CA THR A 110 -4.49 5.85 -12.27
C THR A 110 -3.63 5.46 -11.07
N TYR A 111 -2.56 6.21 -10.79
CA TYR A 111 -1.71 6.01 -9.61
C TYR A 111 -2.43 6.37 -8.31
N ALA A 112 -3.19 7.47 -8.29
CA ALA A 112 -4.04 7.83 -7.16
C ALA A 112 -5.23 6.86 -6.96
N GLN A 113 -5.66 6.18 -8.02
CA GLN A 113 -6.75 5.19 -8.01
C GLN A 113 -6.28 3.74 -7.86
N GLN A 114 -4.98 3.46 -7.71
CA GLN A 114 -4.50 2.15 -7.25
C GLN A 114 -4.78 1.95 -5.76
N GLN A 115 -6.07 2.02 -5.39
CA GLN A 115 -6.54 1.41 -4.15
C GLN A 115 -6.50 -0.11 -4.33
N PRO A 116 -6.11 -0.89 -3.30
CA PRO A 116 -5.97 -2.33 -3.41
C PRO A 116 -7.27 -2.95 -3.91
N GLN A 117 -7.20 -3.66 -5.06
CA GLN A 117 -8.35 -4.30 -5.70
C GLN A 117 -9.13 -5.12 -4.66
N ARG A 118 -10.42 -4.80 -4.50
CA ARG A 118 -11.30 -5.49 -3.56
C ARG A 118 -11.67 -6.86 -4.12
N ALA A 119 -11.84 -7.85 -3.24
CA ALA A 119 -12.11 -9.24 -3.63
C ALA A 119 -13.33 -9.45 -4.54
N TYR A 120 -14.31 -8.53 -4.55
CA TYR A 120 -15.47 -8.58 -5.43
C TYR A 120 -15.19 -8.14 -6.88
N GLN A 121 -14.10 -7.41 -7.13
CA GLN A 121 -13.76 -6.91 -8.48
C GLN A 121 -13.10 -7.97 -9.35
N GLU A 122 -12.43 -8.97 -8.75
CA GLU A 122 -12.04 -10.17 -9.48
C GLU A 122 -13.22 -11.14 -9.51
N ALA A 123 -13.64 -11.55 -10.72
CA ALA A 123 -14.68 -12.55 -10.95
C ALA A 123 -14.25 -13.94 -10.45
N GLY A 124 -14.09 -14.07 -9.14
CA GLY A 124 -13.67 -15.29 -8.47
C GLY A 124 -14.83 -16.27 -8.28
N ARG A 125 -14.50 -17.55 -8.12
CA ARG A 125 -15.44 -18.63 -7.79
C ARG A 125 -16.04 -18.57 -6.37
N TRP A 126 -15.47 -17.75 -5.49
CA TRP A 126 -15.81 -17.73 -4.05
C TRP A 126 -17.23 -17.23 -3.73
N PRO A 127 -17.75 -16.14 -4.35
CA PRO A 127 -19.14 -15.75 -4.18
C PRO A 127 -20.13 -16.85 -4.58
N VAL A 128 -19.86 -17.57 -5.68
CA VAL A 128 -20.71 -18.69 -6.14
C VAL A 128 -20.72 -19.83 -5.12
N ILE A 129 -19.54 -20.22 -4.62
CA ILE A 129 -19.40 -21.26 -3.59
C ILE A 129 -20.16 -20.84 -2.32
N TYR A 130 -20.04 -19.57 -1.92
CA TYR A 130 -20.70 -19.05 -0.73
C TYR A 130 -22.23 -19.05 -0.84
N VAL A 131 -22.77 -18.65 -1.99
CA VAL A 131 -24.22 -18.74 -2.25
C VAL A 131 -24.68 -20.19 -2.19
N LEU A 132 -23.92 -21.13 -2.76
CA LEU A 132 -24.23 -22.56 -2.67
C LEU A 132 -24.17 -23.07 -1.22
N SER A 133 -23.18 -22.62 -0.43
CA SER A 133 -23.08 -22.92 1.00
C SER A 133 -24.25 -22.35 1.80
N LEU A 134 -24.77 -21.17 1.47
CA LEU A 134 -25.96 -20.58 2.09
C LEU A 134 -27.22 -21.39 1.77
N VAL A 135 -27.36 -21.89 0.54
CA VAL A 135 -28.47 -22.78 0.17
C VAL A 135 -28.40 -24.07 0.97
N LEU A 136 -27.22 -24.69 1.07
CA LEU A 136 -27.01 -25.89 1.89
C LEU A 136 -27.28 -25.65 3.38
N ALA A 137 -26.90 -24.47 3.89
CA ALA A 137 -27.17 -24.08 5.28
C ALA A 137 -28.69 -23.96 5.53
N GLY A 138 -29.43 -23.34 4.59
CA GLY A 138 -30.88 -23.22 4.65
C GLY A 138 -31.57 -24.57 4.63
N LEU A 139 -31.15 -25.49 3.74
CA LEU A 139 -31.70 -26.85 3.68
C LEU A 139 -31.41 -27.64 4.97
N GLY A 140 -30.19 -27.55 5.49
CA GLY A 140 -29.83 -28.19 6.76
C GLY A 140 -30.64 -27.60 7.92
N GLY A 141 -30.83 -26.28 7.96
CA GLY A 141 -31.69 -25.61 8.93
C GLY A 141 -33.14 -26.12 8.89
N LEU A 142 -33.73 -26.23 7.69
CA LEU A 142 -35.08 -26.77 7.50
C LEU A 142 -35.19 -28.23 7.96
N ALA A 143 -34.19 -29.06 7.66
CA ALA A 143 -34.16 -30.46 8.12
C ALA A 143 -34.16 -30.55 9.66
N ASN A 144 -33.45 -29.63 10.34
CA ASN A 144 -33.42 -29.59 11.80
C ASN A 144 -34.76 -29.15 12.41
N VAL A 145 -35.49 -28.20 11.80
CA VAL A 145 -36.83 -27.79 12.27
C VAL A 145 -37.82 -28.96 12.26
N GLN A 146 -37.72 -29.84 11.26
CA GLN A 146 -38.60 -31.00 11.16
C GLN A 146 -38.31 -32.07 12.22
N MET A 147 -37.10 -32.06 12.79
CA MET A 147 -36.67 -33.02 13.82
C MET A 147 -36.91 -32.52 15.26
N GLY A 148 -37.24 -31.23 15.45
CA GLY A 148 -37.52 -30.65 16.77
C GLY A 148 -37.52 -29.11 16.78
N PRO A 149 -37.92 -28.47 17.89
CA PRO A 149 -37.91 -27.01 18.01
C PRO A 149 -36.49 -26.44 17.86
N MET A 150 -36.39 -25.29 17.20
CA MET A 150 -35.17 -24.58 16.81
C MET A 150 -34.14 -24.49 17.95
N VAL A 151 -32.96 -25.05 17.70
CA VAL A 151 -31.93 -25.27 18.73
C VAL A 151 -30.91 -24.14 18.69
N GLU A 152 -30.76 -23.44 19.81
CA GLU A 152 -29.87 -22.29 19.99
C GLU A 152 -28.43 -22.57 19.53
N SER A 153 -28.00 -23.84 19.66
CA SER A 153 -26.67 -24.33 19.29
C SER A 153 -26.36 -24.26 17.77
N LEU A 154 -27.37 -24.18 16.90
CA LEU A 154 -27.18 -24.05 15.44
C LEU A 154 -27.07 -22.59 15.00
N THR A 155 -27.65 -21.68 15.77
CA THR A 155 -27.74 -20.24 15.44
C THR A 155 -26.36 -19.59 15.43
N VAL A 156 -25.55 -19.82 16.47
CA VAL A 156 -24.25 -19.16 16.61
C VAL A 156 -23.28 -19.50 15.47
N PRO A 157 -23.05 -20.78 15.11
CA PRO A 157 -22.13 -21.14 14.03
C PRO A 157 -22.58 -20.63 12.66
N VAL A 158 -23.89 -20.66 12.37
CA VAL A 158 -24.44 -20.18 11.09
C VAL A 158 -24.32 -18.66 10.97
N LEU A 159 -24.66 -17.92 12.03
CA LEU A 159 -24.50 -16.46 12.04
C LEU A 159 -23.02 -16.07 11.90
N LEU A 160 -22.14 -16.73 12.64
CA LEU A 160 -20.70 -16.47 12.59
C LEU A 160 -20.12 -16.76 11.19
N GLY A 161 -20.44 -17.93 10.62
CA GLY A 161 -20.04 -18.29 9.26
C GLY A 161 -20.62 -17.34 8.20
N GLY A 162 -21.83 -16.84 8.41
CA GLY A 162 -22.47 -15.80 7.60
C GLY A 162 -21.66 -14.49 7.62
N ILE A 163 -21.47 -13.91 8.81
CA ILE A 163 -20.77 -12.64 9.00
C ILE A 163 -19.32 -12.73 8.49
N PHE A 164 -18.57 -13.74 8.92
CA PHE A 164 -17.19 -13.92 8.48
C PHE A 164 -17.09 -14.25 6.99
N GLY A 165 -18.06 -14.97 6.43
CA GLY A 165 -18.14 -15.23 5.00
C GLY A 165 -18.29 -13.94 4.19
N VAL A 166 -19.20 -13.04 4.60
CA VAL A 166 -19.34 -11.72 3.98
C VAL A 166 -18.02 -10.93 4.08
N CYS A 167 -17.40 -10.92 5.27
CA CYS A 167 -16.14 -10.23 5.50
C CYS A 167 -15.01 -10.74 4.59
N PHE A 168 -14.75 -12.06 4.55
CA PHE A 168 -13.62 -12.62 3.80
C PHE A 168 -13.82 -12.69 2.28
N ILE A 169 -15.08 -12.75 1.82
CA ILE A 169 -15.40 -12.91 0.39
C ILE A 169 -15.63 -11.57 -0.29
N PHE A 170 -16.33 -10.64 0.37
CA PHE A 170 -16.73 -9.37 -0.25
C PHE A 170 -15.98 -8.16 0.32
N ALA A 171 -15.73 -8.11 1.62
CA ALA A 171 -15.16 -6.93 2.27
C ALA A 171 -13.63 -6.88 2.28
N ALA A 172 -12.97 -8.04 2.34
CA ALA A 172 -11.51 -8.11 2.45
C ALA A 172 -10.80 -7.63 1.17
N HIS A 173 -9.78 -6.80 1.36
CA HIS A 173 -8.88 -6.37 0.30
C HIS A 173 -7.92 -7.51 -0.08
N LEU A 174 -7.69 -7.73 -1.38
CA LEU A 174 -6.86 -8.86 -1.85
C LEU A 174 -5.36 -8.64 -1.62
N GLN A 175 -4.94 -7.40 -1.43
CA GLN A 175 -3.55 -7.00 -1.26
C GLN A 175 -3.45 -5.98 -0.13
N LEU A 176 -2.42 -6.15 0.71
CA LEU A 176 -2.07 -5.22 1.77
C LEU A 176 -1.23 -4.06 1.19
N PRO A 177 -1.28 -2.86 1.79
CA PRO A 177 -0.37 -1.78 1.44
C PRO A 177 1.11 -2.20 1.52
N GLY A 178 1.96 -1.73 0.59
CA GLY A 178 3.35 -2.18 0.47
C GLY A 178 4.25 -1.95 1.70
N TYR A 179 3.82 -1.14 2.67
CA TYR A 179 4.55 -1.00 3.95
C TYR A 179 4.48 -2.27 4.83
N TYR A 180 3.52 -3.18 4.60
CA TYR A 180 3.47 -4.49 5.26
C TYR A 180 4.58 -5.43 4.78
N ASP A 181 5.08 -5.25 3.56
CA ASP A 181 6.16 -6.08 3.02
C ASP A 181 7.53 -5.72 3.64
N HIS A 182 7.68 -4.47 4.09
CA HIS A 182 8.93 -3.93 4.62
C HIS A 182 8.96 -3.88 6.16
N ASN A 183 7.80 -3.91 6.82
CA ASN A 183 7.68 -3.81 8.27
C ASN A 183 7.05 -5.06 8.87
N ARG A 184 7.57 -5.53 10.01
CA ARG A 184 7.01 -6.67 10.74
C ARG A 184 5.78 -6.26 11.56
N ILE A 185 4.64 -6.17 10.90
CA ILE A 185 3.37 -5.79 11.52
C ILE A 185 2.54 -7.06 11.78
N GLY A 186 2.25 -7.33 13.06
CA GLY A 186 1.46 -8.50 13.49
C GLY A 186 -0.04 -8.25 13.62
N GLY A 187 -0.54 -7.16 13.06
CA GLY A 187 -1.95 -6.78 13.08
C GLY A 187 -2.37 -6.16 11.76
N VAL A 188 -3.50 -6.62 11.22
CA VAL A 188 -4.14 -6.04 10.04
C VAL A 188 -5.52 -5.51 10.44
N VAL A 189 -5.77 -4.26 10.06
CA VAL A 189 -7.10 -3.63 10.14
C VAL A 189 -7.55 -3.40 8.70
N ASP A 190 -8.51 -4.20 8.26
CA ASP A 190 -9.02 -4.17 6.89
C ASP A 190 -10.55 -4.12 6.89
N GLY A 191 -11.11 -2.91 6.78
CA GLY A 191 -12.55 -2.67 6.94
C GLY A 191 -13.10 -3.18 8.29
N PRO A 192 -14.10 -4.08 8.30
CA PRO A 192 -14.62 -4.68 9.55
C PRO A 192 -13.70 -5.77 10.13
N LEU A 193 -12.74 -6.28 9.36
CA LEU A 193 -11.84 -7.35 9.78
C LEU A 193 -10.67 -6.77 10.57
N ARG A 194 -10.56 -7.13 11.84
CA ARG A 194 -9.38 -6.84 12.67
C ARG A 194 -8.74 -8.15 13.07
N LEU A 195 -7.55 -8.42 12.53
CA LEU A 195 -6.84 -9.66 12.76
C LEU A 195 -5.48 -9.36 13.38
N HIS A 196 -5.27 -9.83 14.60
CA HIS A 196 -3.99 -9.75 15.28
C HIS A 196 -3.47 -11.16 15.55
N LEU A 197 -2.27 -11.47 15.06
CA LEU A 197 -1.61 -12.74 15.29
C LEU A 197 -0.27 -12.49 15.97
N PRO A 198 -0.12 -12.88 17.25
CA PRO A 198 1.14 -12.69 17.94
C PRO A 198 2.24 -13.56 17.30
N GLY A 199 3.37 -12.94 16.96
CA GLY A 199 4.54 -13.62 16.43
C GLY A 199 4.48 -14.01 14.96
N VAL A 200 3.59 -13.40 14.17
CA VAL A 200 3.54 -13.54 12.70
C VAL A 200 3.44 -12.16 12.07
N ALA A 201 4.31 -11.84 11.11
CA ALA A 201 4.20 -10.62 10.30
C ALA A 201 3.32 -10.85 9.07
N PHE A 202 2.38 -9.94 8.81
CA PHE A 202 1.56 -9.96 7.60
C PHE A 202 2.30 -9.29 6.44
N ASN A 203 2.28 -9.93 5.27
CA ASN A 203 2.86 -9.41 4.03
C ASN A 203 2.03 -9.88 2.82
N ASN A 204 2.27 -9.33 1.63
CA ASN A 204 1.54 -9.72 0.41
C ASN A 204 1.83 -11.15 -0.05
N ARG A 205 2.84 -11.81 0.53
CA ARG A 205 3.18 -13.22 0.26
C ARG A 205 2.27 -14.19 1.03
N ASN A 206 1.96 -13.91 2.29
CA ASN A 206 1.12 -14.78 3.13
C ASN A 206 -0.37 -14.39 3.12
N TRP A 207 -0.68 -13.11 2.87
CA TRP A 207 -2.05 -12.58 2.92
C TRP A 207 -3.07 -13.33 2.04
N PRO A 208 -2.78 -13.69 0.78
CA PRO A 208 -3.75 -14.43 -0.06
C PRO A 208 -4.07 -15.83 0.49
N TYR A 209 -3.12 -16.47 1.18
CA TYR A 209 -3.33 -17.78 1.81
C TYR A 209 -4.20 -17.66 3.05
N ILE A 210 -3.98 -16.62 3.87
CA ILE A 210 -4.80 -16.30 5.05
C ILE A 210 -6.26 -16.07 4.63
N LEU A 211 -6.49 -15.26 3.58
CA LEU A 211 -7.82 -15.04 3.04
C LEU A 211 -8.46 -16.35 2.53
N ARG A 212 -7.69 -17.20 1.86
CA ARG A 212 -8.19 -18.50 1.38
C ARG A 212 -8.66 -19.39 2.54
N VAL A 213 -7.89 -19.44 3.63
CA VAL A 213 -8.27 -20.20 4.83
C VAL A 213 -9.56 -19.66 5.42
N GLY A 214 -9.69 -18.33 5.59
CA GLY A 214 -10.91 -17.71 6.09
C GLY A 214 -12.14 -18.00 5.22
N ARG A 215 -11.98 -17.97 3.88
CA ARG A 215 -13.06 -18.29 2.93
C ARG A 215 -13.48 -19.76 2.98
N VAL A 216 -12.51 -20.68 3.00
CA VAL A 216 -12.80 -22.13 3.12
C VAL A 216 -13.52 -22.41 4.43
N TRP A 217 -13.02 -21.85 5.53
CA TRP A 217 -13.61 -22.05 6.86
C TRP A 217 -15.05 -21.53 6.91
N ALA A 218 -15.32 -20.32 6.43
CA ALA A 218 -16.67 -19.75 6.44
C ALA A 218 -17.66 -20.58 5.60
N CYS A 219 -17.25 -21.01 4.40
CA CYS A 219 -18.08 -21.86 3.56
C CYS A 219 -18.30 -23.26 4.17
N TYR A 220 -17.27 -23.83 4.81
CA TYR A 220 -17.35 -25.12 5.49
C TYR A 220 -18.33 -25.07 6.67
N VAL A 221 -18.19 -24.08 7.55
CA VAL A 221 -19.07 -23.92 8.71
C VAL A 221 -20.53 -23.77 8.25
N LEU A 222 -20.80 -22.94 7.25
CA LEU A 222 -22.15 -22.77 6.72
C LEU A 222 -22.69 -24.06 6.07
N ALA A 223 -21.90 -24.73 5.23
CA ALA A 223 -22.38 -25.85 4.43
C ALA A 223 -22.45 -27.17 5.21
N VAL A 224 -21.61 -27.37 6.23
CA VAL A 224 -21.42 -28.68 6.87
C VAL A 224 -22.01 -28.73 8.28
N TRP A 225 -21.90 -27.65 9.05
CA TRP A 225 -22.34 -27.65 10.45
C TRP A 225 -23.82 -28.02 10.66
N PRO A 226 -24.78 -27.47 9.87
CA PRO A 226 -26.19 -27.81 10.03
C PRO A 226 -26.50 -29.31 9.81
N TRP A 227 -25.72 -29.97 8.95
CA TRP A 227 -25.87 -31.39 8.64
C TRP A 227 -25.21 -32.29 9.69
N VAL A 228 -24.03 -31.90 10.18
CA VAL A 228 -23.39 -32.58 11.32
C VAL A 228 -24.30 -32.53 12.54
N TYR A 229 -24.92 -31.37 12.78
CA TYR A 229 -25.84 -31.20 13.88
C TYR A 229 -27.10 -32.07 13.72
N ALA A 230 -27.72 -32.09 12.53
CA ALA A 230 -28.86 -32.96 12.24
C ALA A 230 -28.52 -34.45 12.41
N LEU A 231 -27.35 -34.88 11.94
CA LEU A 231 -26.90 -36.26 12.06
C LEU A 231 -26.69 -36.66 13.53
N GLY A 232 -26.10 -35.78 14.33
CA GLY A 232 -25.91 -36.03 15.76
C GLY A 232 -27.22 -36.13 16.52
N GLN A 233 -28.19 -35.26 16.21
CA GLN A 233 -29.55 -35.35 16.74
C GLN A 233 -30.23 -36.67 16.37
N TRP A 234 -30.04 -37.14 15.13
CA TRP A 234 -30.63 -38.40 14.67
C TRP A 234 -29.99 -39.62 15.34
N LEU A 235 -28.66 -39.62 15.55
CA LEU A 235 -27.95 -40.77 16.11
C LEU A 235 -28.14 -40.90 17.62
N GLN A 236 -27.96 -39.81 18.38
CA GLN A 236 -27.94 -39.81 19.85
C GLN A 236 -28.48 -38.49 20.41
N PRO A 237 -29.80 -38.24 20.38
CA PRO A 237 -30.39 -36.93 20.68
C PRO A 237 -30.09 -36.45 22.11
N LEU A 238 -30.15 -37.35 23.10
CA LEU A 238 -29.94 -37.02 24.52
C LEU A 238 -28.51 -36.52 24.79
N VAL A 239 -27.49 -37.24 24.31
CA VAL A 239 -26.08 -36.88 24.53
C VAL A 239 -25.67 -35.70 23.64
N TRP A 240 -26.24 -35.61 22.44
CA TRP A 240 -25.89 -34.59 21.47
C TRP A 240 -26.30 -33.19 21.93
N GLN A 241 -27.45 -33.06 22.61
CA GLN A 241 -27.90 -31.78 23.16
C GLN A 241 -26.92 -31.21 24.19
N ASP A 242 -26.28 -32.06 24.99
CA ASP A 242 -25.32 -31.62 26.03
C ASP A 242 -23.93 -31.31 25.46
N VAL A 243 -23.52 -31.97 24.38
CA VAL A 243 -22.13 -31.94 23.89
C VAL A 243 -21.95 -31.08 22.64
N ALA A 244 -23.01 -30.84 21.86
CA ALA A 244 -22.91 -30.17 20.56
C ALA A 244 -22.33 -28.76 20.65
N GLU A 245 -22.61 -27.99 21.71
CA GLU A 245 -22.08 -26.63 21.87
C GLU A 245 -20.58 -26.61 22.12
N TYR A 246 -20.09 -27.52 22.95
CA TYR A 246 -18.65 -27.67 23.20
C TYR A 246 -17.92 -28.11 21.93
N VAL A 247 -18.50 -29.06 21.19
CA VAL A 247 -17.96 -29.50 19.88
C VAL A 247 -17.97 -28.34 18.88
N ALA A 248 -19.04 -27.55 18.83
CA ALA A 248 -19.14 -26.37 17.98
C ALA A 248 -18.03 -25.37 18.27
N LEU A 249 -17.83 -25.04 19.55
CA LEU A 249 -16.85 -24.05 19.97
C LEU A 249 -15.42 -24.49 19.61
N VAL A 250 -15.08 -25.76 19.89
CA VAL A 250 -13.77 -26.32 19.54
C VAL A 250 -13.58 -26.35 18.02
N ALA A 251 -14.60 -26.73 17.26
CA ALA A 251 -14.55 -26.77 15.80
C ALA A 251 -14.45 -25.37 15.18
N LEU A 252 -15.17 -24.38 15.72
CA LEU A 252 -15.16 -22.99 15.23
C LEU A 252 -13.82 -22.33 15.50
N LEU A 253 -13.37 -22.33 16.76
CA LEU A 253 -12.13 -21.66 17.16
C LEU A 253 -10.91 -22.42 16.61
N GLY A 254 -10.86 -23.74 16.81
CA GLY A 254 -9.77 -24.57 16.34
C GLY A 254 -9.67 -24.57 14.81
N GLY A 255 -10.80 -24.70 14.12
CA GLY A 255 -10.86 -24.73 12.66
C GLY A 255 -10.51 -23.40 11.99
N LEU A 256 -10.74 -22.27 12.66
CA LEU A 256 -10.36 -20.95 12.14
C LEU A 256 -8.91 -20.61 12.45
N PHE A 257 -8.54 -20.60 13.74
CA PHE A 257 -7.29 -20.01 14.19
C PHE A 257 -6.07 -20.91 13.94
N VAL A 258 -6.20 -22.24 14.07
CA VAL A 258 -5.05 -23.14 13.88
C VAL A 258 -4.56 -23.13 12.43
N PRO A 259 -5.40 -23.36 11.41
CA PRO A 259 -4.93 -23.33 10.02
C PRO A 259 -4.48 -21.93 9.61
N LEU A 260 -5.12 -20.89 10.12
CA LEU A 260 -4.77 -19.50 9.84
C LEU A 260 -3.38 -19.17 10.41
N TYR A 261 -3.08 -19.54 11.65
CA TYR A 261 -1.75 -19.34 12.24
C TYR A 261 -0.67 -20.14 11.51
N VAL A 262 -0.92 -21.41 11.22
CA VAL A 262 0.04 -22.29 10.53
C VAL A 262 0.35 -21.79 9.13
N THR A 263 -0.67 -21.40 8.36
CA THR A 263 -0.47 -20.89 6.99
C THR A 263 0.20 -19.53 6.97
N ALA A 264 -0.17 -18.63 7.89
CA ALA A 264 0.45 -17.32 8.01
C ALA A 264 1.95 -17.45 8.31
N LYS A 265 2.34 -18.30 9.27
CA LYS A 265 3.74 -18.54 9.65
C LYS A 265 4.55 -19.29 8.60
N ARG A 266 3.92 -20.20 7.84
CA ARG A 266 4.59 -20.96 6.78
C ARG A 266 4.99 -20.08 5.59
N HIS A 267 4.24 -19.01 5.34
CA HIS A 267 4.40 -18.14 4.18
C HIS A 267 4.89 -16.72 4.51
N GLU A 268 5.18 -16.44 5.79
CA GLU A 268 5.91 -15.25 6.25
C GLU A 268 7.26 -15.13 5.54
#